data_AF-A0A4Z0HQG6-F1
#
_entry.id   AF-A0A4Z0HQG6-F1
#
_cell.length_a   1.000
_cell.length_b   1.000
_cell.length_c   1.000
_cell.angle_alpha   90.00
_cell.angle_beta   90.00
_cell.angle_gamma   90.00
#
_symmetry.space_group_name_H-M   'P 1'
#
loop_
_entity.id
_entity.type
_entity.pdbx_description
1 polymer ?
#
loop_
_entity_poly.entity_id
_entity_poly.type
_entity_poly.pdbx_seq_one_letter_code
_entity_poly.pdbx_strand_id
1 'polypeptide(L)'
;MTALLRAWRRHICGFTSVMALVALVGCDSHAEPTLPPNTDPTTISERVNRADGPEFLRDVTSAAWPDDGQRAAELVVWIPRDAQSTDRTAATRAGQTAHAIASFIADNKGEPPNTPPNPPLWQAFARSLAPYVGAMVGDATGVEGFDSLDGPGSQMRRTAALFAAMTKDNDANQVLIDAASERAHTYEMAFAKAAVAEPILADRGAPQADLLRAAALRSLVATGAQLAEKGPTATPAHAQTELAYQVAVLTARPDDPHINDEFFSGGRLLPPSDIAESDWSIYDTQLTVYLTPWPRINDAIRQFGDAYDVIARGQ
;
A
#
# COMPACT_ATOMS: atom_id res chain seq x y z
N MET A 1 52.43 -42.70 -51.67
CA MET A 1 51.67 -42.33 -52.89
C MET A 1 51.43 -40.83 -52.84
N THR A 2 52.40 -40.06 -53.31
CA THR A 2 52.43 -39.36 -54.62
C THR A 2 51.77 -37.99 -54.53
N ALA A 3 52.65 -36.98 -54.60
CA ALA A 3 52.37 -35.57 -54.67
C ALA A 3 51.47 -35.17 -55.85
N LEU A 4 50.83 -34.01 -55.75
CA LEU A 4 50.69 -33.11 -56.90
C LEU A 4 50.54 -31.64 -56.47
N LEU A 5 51.56 -30.89 -56.88
CA LEU A 5 51.67 -29.43 -56.86
C LEU A 5 50.63 -28.77 -57.76
N ARG A 6 50.21 -27.54 -57.40
CA ARG A 6 50.35 -26.38 -58.30
C ARG A 6 50.20 -25.07 -57.54
N ALA A 7 51.32 -24.38 -57.41
CA ALA A 7 51.39 -22.96 -57.16
C ALA A 7 50.95 -22.19 -58.42
N TRP A 8 50.14 -21.14 -58.23
CA TRP A 8 50.07 -20.02 -59.16
C TRP A 8 50.32 -18.73 -58.38
N ARG A 9 51.21 -17.92 -58.95
CA ARG A 9 51.81 -16.73 -58.34
C ARG A 9 51.27 -15.50 -59.08
N ARG A 10 50.98 -14.45 -58.31
CA ARG A 10 50.88 -13.02 -58.68
C ARG A 10 49.62 -12.58 -59.45
N HIS A 11 48.84 -11.70 -58.83
CA HIS A 11 48.89 -10.28 -59.17
C HIS A 11 48.42 -9.39 -58.01
N ILE A 12 49.09 -8.25 -57.93
CA ILE A 12 48.98 -7.16 -56.95
C ILE A 12 47.77 -6.31 -57.32
N CYS A 13 46.90 -6.00 -56.35
CA CYS A 13 46.11 -4.78 -56.33
C CYS A 13 45.85 -4.42 -54.86
N GLY A 14 46.37 -3.26 -54.45
CA GLY A 14 46.25 -2.77 -53.09
C GLY A 14 44.80 -2.47 -52.73
N PHE A 15 44.43 -2.80 -51.50
CA PHE A 15 43.30 -2.18 -50.82
C PHE A 15 43.75 -1.86 -49.40
N THR A 16 43.81 -0.57 -49.13
CA THR A 16 43.92 0.07 -47.82
C THR A 16 43.02 -0.66 -46.81
N SER A 17 43.65 -1.27 -45.79
CA SER A 17 42.95 -1.84 -44.64
C SER A 17 42.41 -0.70 -43.79
N VAL A 18 41.16 -0.33 -44.02
CA VAL A 18 40.37 0.38 -43.03
C VAL A 18 39.98 -0.64 -41.98
N MET A 19 40.68 -0.59 -40.83
CA MET A 19 40.33 -1.34 -39.64
C MET A 19 38.99 -0.79 -39.14
N ALA A 20 37.89 -1.39 -39.58
CA ALA A 20 36.57 -1.10 -39.07
C ALA A 20 36.50 -1.62 -37.63
N LEU A 21 36.65 -0.70 -36.66
CA LEU A 21 36.18 -0.90 -35.31
C LEU A 21 34.66 -1.13 -35.41
N VAL A 22 34.24 -2.38 -35.32
CA VAL A 22 32.84 -2.71 -35.05
C VAL A 22 32.60 -2.32 -33.60
N ALA A 23 32.12 -1.11 -33.38
CA ALA A 23 31.50 -0.73 -32.13
C ALA A 23 30.28 -1.64 -31.96
N LEU A 24 30.38 -2.62 -31.07
CA LEU A 24 29.24 -3.30 -30.51
C LEU A 24 28.46 -2.26 -29.71
N VAL A 25 27.53 -1.58 -30.38
CA VAL A 25 26.48 -0.81 -29.73
C VAL A 25 25.56 -1.84 -29.09
N GLY A 26 25.87 -2.23 -27.86
CA GLY A 26 24.90 -2.84 -26.96
C GLY A 26 23.90 -1.76 -26.54
N CYS A 27 22.95 -1.44 -27.42
CA CYS A 27 21.77 -0.67 -27.05
C CYS A 27 20.74 -1.63 -26.47
N ASP A 28 20.66 -1.69 -25.14
CA ASP A 28 19.38 -1.90 -24.47
C ASP A 28 19.36 -1.25 -23.09
N SER A 29 19.85 0.00 -23.02
CA SER A 29 19.51 0.91 -21.92
C SER A 29 18.20 1.59 -22.30
N HIS A 30 17.10 1.29 -21.60
CA HIS A 30 15.85 2.05 -21.74
C HIS A 30 16.18 3.54 -21.52
N ALA A 31 16.12 4.32 -22.60
CA ALA A 31 16.50 5.73 -22.56
C ALA A 31 15.63 6.50 -21.56
N GLU A 32 16.21 7.48 -20.87
CA GLU A 32 15.48 8.33 -19.93
C GLU A 32 14.29 9.01 -20.63
N PRO A 33 13.06 8.91 -20.08
CA PRO A 33 11.89 9.48 -20.70
C PRO A 33 11.97 11.00 -20.69
N THR A 34 11.35 11.62 -21.69
CA THR A 34 11.27 13.08 -21.74
C THR A 34 10.32 13.57 -20.65
N LEU A 35 10.88 14.19 -19.61
CA LEU A 35 10.09 14.83 -18.56
C LEU A 35 9.50 16.17 -19.04
N PRO A 36 8.35 16.59 -18.48
CA PRO A 36 7.85 17.94 -18.69
C PRO A 36 8.91 19.00 -18.34
N PRO A 37 9.02 20.10 -19.11
CA PRO A 37 10.07 21.11 -18.92
C PRO A 37 9.93 21.91 -17.61
N ASN A 38 8.80 21.77 -16.93
CA ASN A 38 8.50 22.39 -15.64
C ASN A 38 7.82 21.34 -14.73
N THR A 39 8.22 21.30 -13.47
CA THR A 39 7.65 20.43 -12.42
C THR A 39 6.50 21.10 -11.65
N ASP A 40 5.94 22.21 -12.17
CA ASP A 40 4.74 22.84 -11.64
C ASP A 40 3.57 21.83 -11.51
N PRO A 41 2.86 21.81 -10.37
CA PRO A 41 1.76 20.88 -10.11
C PRO A 41 0.70 20.80 -11.22
N THR A 42 0.39 21.91 -11.90
CA THR A 42 -0.58 21.94 -13.02
C THR A 42 -0.08 21.11 -14.19
N THR A 43 1.17 21.34 -14.59
CA THR A 43 1.78 20.68 -15.74
C THR A 43 1.90 19.18 -15.51
N ILE A 44 2.32 18.77 -14.32
CA ILE A 44 2.45 17.34 -13.99
C ILE A 44 1.08 16.68 -13.88
N SER A 45 0.12 17.30 -13.19
CA SER A 45 -1.24 16.80 -13.09
C SER A 45 -1.87 16.59 -14.47
N GLU A 46 -1.73 17.57 -15.37
CA GLU A 46 -2.23 17.42 -16.75
C GLU A 46 -1.53 16.28 -17.49
N ARG A 47 -0.21 16.11 -17.34
CA ARG A 47 0.53 15.03 -18.00
C ARG A 47 0.07 13.65 -17.54
N VAL A 48 -0.12 13.48 -16.23
CA VAL A 48 -0.49 12.21 -15.59
C VAL A 48 -1.95 11.84 -15.84
N ASN A 49 -2.86 12.81 -15.90
CA ASN A 49 -4.30 12.57 -16.06
C ASN A 49 -4.77 12.49 -17.53
N ARG A 50 -3.88 12.61 -18.52
CA ARG A 50 -4.22 12.41 -19.94
C ARG A 50 -4.44 10.93 -20.27
N ALA A 51 -5.02 10.66 -21.44
CA ALA A 51 -5.26 9.31 -21.93
C ALA A 51 -3.98 8.46 -22.05
N ASP A 52 -2.83 9.09 -22.33
CA ASP A 52 -1.51 8.47 -22.39
C ASP A 52 -0.72 8.57 -21.06
N GLY A 53 -1.36 9.03 -19.98
CA GLY A 53 -0.79 9.13 -18.64
C GLY A 53 -0.24 7.81 -18.10
N PRO A 54 -0.91 6.66 -18.26
CA PRO A 54 -0.36 5.36 -17.86
C PRO A 54 0.91 4.95 -18.61
N GLU A 55 1.05 5.34 -19.88
CA GLU A 55 2.27 5.10 -20.66
C GLU A 55 3.40 5.99 -20.13
N PHE A 56 3.12 7.26 -19.84
CA PHE A 56 4.08 8.15 -19.17
C PHE A 56 4.56 7.61 -17.83
N LEU A 57 3.65 7.17 -16.97
CA LEU A 57 4.01 6.60 -15.68
C LEU A 57 4.83 5.31 -15.84
N ARG A 58 4.51 4.47 -16.83
CA ARG A 58 5.31 3.29 -17.18
C ARG A 58 6.72 3.65 -17.62
N ASP A 59 6.87 4.65 -18.48
CA ASP A 59 8.18 5.09 -18.93
C ASP A 59 9.00 5.63 -17.76
N VAL A 60 8.37 6.40 -16.87
CA VAL A 60 9.01 6.94 -15.66
C VAL A 60 9.43 5.84 -14.69
N THR A 61 8.59 4.83 -14.44
CA THR A 61 8.92 3.74 -13.50
C THR A 61 9.92 2.74 -14.07
N SER A 62 9.91 2.50 -15.38
CA SER A 62 10.80 1.54 -16.04
C SER A 62 12.18 2.08 -16.40
N ALA A 63 12.37 3.40 -16.38
CA ALA A 63 13.64 4.01 -16.71
C ALA A 63 14.71 3.77 -15.63
N ALA A 64 15.95 3.53 -16.09
CA ALA A 64 17.13 3.41 -15.25
C ALA A 64 17.73 4.81 -15.02
N TRP A 65 17.20 5.52 -14.02
CA TRP A 65 17.59 6.89 -13.71
C TRP A 65 19.03 6.98 -13.16
N PRO A 66 19.88 7.88 -13.67
CA PRO A 66 21.25 8.06 -13.16
C PRO A 66 21.32 8.59 -11.71
N ASP A 67 20.22 9.13 -11.19
CA ASP A 67 20.08 9.69 -9.85
C ASP A 67 19.15 8.84 -8.96
N ASP A 68 19.08 7.54 -9.24
CA ASP A 68 18.23 6.55 -8.57
C ASP A 68 16.73 6.89 -8.62
N GLY A 69 16.30 7.81 -9.49
CA GLY A 69 14.90 8.21 -9.64
C GLY A 69 14.54 9.46 -8.85
N GLN A 70 15.52 10.21 -8.33
CA GLN A 70 15.28 11.47 -7.63
C GLN A 70 14.54 12.48 -8.52
N ARG A 71 14.98 12.69 -9.77
CA ARG A 71 14.27 13.57 -10.72
C ARG A 71 12.83 13.12 -11.00
N ALA A 72 12.60 11.82 -11.08
CA ALA A 72 11.25 11.27 -11.25
C ALA A 72 10.38 11.52 -10.02
N ALA A 73 10.94 11.40 -8.82
CA ALA A 73 10.24 11.66 -7.57
C ALA A 73 9.72 13.12 -7.49
N GLU A 74 10.53 14.10 -7.94
CA GLU A 74 10.17 15.53 -7.94
C GLU A 74 8.88 15.85 -8.70
N LEU A 75 8.42 14.97 -9.60
CA LEU A 75 7.16 15.13 -10.31
C LEU A 75 5.94 15.10 -9.36
N VAL A 76 6.03 14.38 -8.24
CA VAL A 76 4.85 14.06 -7.40
C VAL A 76 4.97 14.52 -5.95
N VAL A 77 6.14 15.02 -5.51
CA VAL A 77 6.36 15.46 -4.10
C VAL A 77 5.44 16.60 -3.63
N TRP A 78 4.77 17.30 -4.53
CA TRP A 78 3.82 18.37 -4.19
C TRP A 78 2.46 17.85 -3.71
N ILE A 79 2.10 16.60 -4.06
CA ILE A 79 0.78 16.03 -3.82
C ILE A 79 0.39 16.04 -2.34
N PRO A 80 1.24 15.60 -1.38
CA PRO A 80 0.85 15.57 0.04
C PRO A 80 0.54 16.95 0.61
N ARG A 81 1.29 17.97 0.20
CA ARG A 81 1.08 19.36 0.61
C ARG A 81 -0.26 19.88 0.08
N ASP A 82 -0.53 19.65 -1.20
CA ASP A 82 -1.73 20.16 -1.84
C ASP A 82 -2.98 19.37 -1.43
N ALA A 83 -2.85 18.09 -1.06
CA ALA A 83 -3.92 17.27 -0.50
C ALA A 83 -4.56 17.88 0.77
N GLN A 84 -3.76 18.63 1.55
CA GLN A 84 -4.20 19.31 2.77
C GLN A 84 -4.51 20.80 2.55
N SER A 85 -4.48 21.26 1.30
CA SER A 85 -4.71 22.67 0.97
C SER A 85 -6.15 23.08 1.22
N THR A 86 -6.34 24.31 1.71
CA THR A 86 -7.65 24.94 1.77
C THR A 86 -8.13 25.44 0.39
N ASP A 87 -7.23 25.54 -0.59
CA ASP A 87 -7.61 25.74 -1.99
C ASP A 87 -8.11 24.40 -2.57
N ARG A 88 -9.43 24.31 -2.75
CA ARG A 88 -10.08 23.14 -3.32
C ARG A 88 -9.57 22.76 -4.70
N THR A 89 -9.12 23.73 -5.51
CA THR A 89 -8.58 23.45 -6.85
C THR A 89 -7.25 22.72 -6.75
N ALA A 90 -6.39 23.12 -5.80
CA ALA A 90 -5.13 22.43 -5.52
C ALA A 90 -5.39 21.04 -4.92
N ALA A 91 -6.29 20.94 -3.93
CA ALA A 91 -6.64 19.66 -3.29
C ALA A 91 -7.25 18.66 -4.28
N THR A 92 -8.20 19.09 -5.12
CA THR A 92 -8.81 18.23 -6.15
C THR A 92 -7.76 17.72 -7.14
N ARG A 93 -6.85 18.58 -7.57
CA ARG A 93 -5.77 18.23 -8.51
C ARG A 93 -4.79 17.22 -7.90
N ALA A 94 -4.44 17.41 -6.63
CA ALA A 94 -3.62 16.47 -5.89
C ALA A 94 -4.30 15.10 -5.82
N GLY A 95 -5.59 15.05 -5.51
CA GLY A 95 -6.33 13.79 -5.44
C GLY A 95 -6.48 13.09 -6.77
N GLN A 96 -6.77 13.82 -7.84
CA GLN A 96 -6.88 13.25 -9.19
C GLN A 96 -5.55 12.66 -9.64
N THR A 97 -4.45 13.38 -9.41
CA THR A 97 -3.10 12.90 -9.73
C THR A 97 -2.73 11.68 -8.88
N ALA A 98 -3.02 11.70 -7.57
CA ALA A 98 -2.81 10.56 -6.69
C ALA A 98 -3.65 9.33 -7.11
N HIS A 99 -4.90 9.53 -7.53
CA HIS A 99 -5.77 8.47 -8.04
C HIS A 99 -5.22 7.85 -9.33
N ALA A 100 -4.73 8.67 -10.26
CA ALA A 100 -4.11 8.18 -11.49
C ALA A 100 -2.85 7.35 -11.19
N ILE A 101 -2.01 7.80 -10.24
CA ILE A 101 -0.84 7.03 -9.76
C ILE A 101 -1.29 5.72 -9.11
N ALA A 102 -2.27 5.76 -8.22
CA ALA A 102 -2.82 4.58 -7.54
C ALA A 102 -3.35 3.55 -8.55
N SER A 103 -4.12 4.00 -9.53
CA SER A 103 -4.66 3.17 -10.62
C SER A 103 -3.56 2.55 -11.45
N PHE A 104 -2.57 3.34 -11.86
CA PHE A 104 -1.42 2.84 -12.61
C PHE A 104 -0.69 1.75 -11.82
N ILE A 105 -0.33 1.99 -10.57
CA ILE A 105 0.40 1.00 -9.76
C ILE A 105 -0.43 -0.27 -9.58
N ALA A 106 -1.73 -0.13 -9.31
CA ALA A 106 -2.63 -1.26 -9.11
C ALA A 106 -2.79 -2.15 -10.35
N ASP A 107 -2.81 -1.55 -11.55
CA ASP A 107 -3.03 -2.26 -12.81
C ASP A 107 -1.74 -2.88 -13.39
N ASN A 108 -0.57 -2.51 -12.85
CA ASN A 108 0.74 -2.97 -13.33
C ASN A 108 1.41 -3.99 -12.38
N LYS A 109 0.63 -4.91 -11.77
CA LYS A 109 1.08 -5.93 -10.78
C LYS A 109 2.15 -6.94 -11.25
N GLY A 110 2.71 -6.79 -12.45
CA GLY A 110 3.61 -7.78 -13.04
C GLY A 110 4.67 -7.15 -13.94
N GLU A 111 5.15 -5.96 -13.57
CA GLU A 111 6.29 -5.36 -14.27
C GLU A 111 7.44 -6.38 -14.44
N PRO A 112 8.16 -6.34 -15.57
CA PRO A 112 9.18 -7.32 -15.88
C PRO A 112 10.22 -7.42 -14.75
N PRO A 113 10.84 -8.59 -14.53
CA PRO A 113 11.85 -8.80 -13.48
C PRO A 113 13.10 -7.91 -13.58
N ASN A 114 13.18 -7.02 -14.57
CA ASN A 114 14.30 -6.13 -14.85
C ASN A 114 13.97 -4.64 -14.64
N THR A 115 12.83 -4.29 -14.02
CA THR A 115 12.54 -2.88 -13.69
C THR A 115 13.56 -2.37 -12.66
N PRO A 116 14.21 -1.20 -12.89
CA PRO A 116 15.11 -0.58 -11.92
C PRO A 116 14.42 -0.29 -10.58
N PRO A 117 15.14 -0.35 -9.45
CA PRO A 117 14.53 -0.23 -8.13
C PRO A 117 13.94 1.15 -7.85
N ASN A 118 14.56 2.24 -8.34
CA ASN A 118 14.12 3.63 -8.20
C ASN A 118 13.55 4.02 -6.80
N PRO A 119 14.29 3.85 -5.68
CA PRO A 119 13.73 4.00 -4.33
C PRO A 119 13.08 5.37 -4.03
N PRO A 120 13.71 6.53 -4.34
CA PRO A 120 13.08 7.84 -4.18
C PRO A 120 11.72 7.97 -4.88
N LEU A 121 11.54 7.35 -6.04
CA LEU A 121 10.28 7.40 -6.78
C LEU A 121 9.18 6.63 -6.07
N TRP A 122 9.45 5.39 -5.63
CA TRP A 122 8.48 4.60 -4.87
C TRP A 122 8.13 5.26 -3.53
N GLN A 123 9.11 5.83 -2.84
CA GLN A 123 8.88 6.59 -1.61
C GLN A 123 8.02 7.82 -1.86
N ALA A 124 8.23 8.54 -2.96
CA ALA A 124 7.40 9.68 -3.35
C ALA A 124 5.96 9.25 -3.71
N PHE A 125 5.77 8.13 -4.40
CA PHE A 125 4.43 7.57 -4.62
C PHE A 125 3.73 7.22 -3.31
N ALA A 126 4.39 6.51 -2.39
CA ALA A 126 3.81 6.16 -1.10
C ALA A 126 3.39 7.41 -0.30
N ARG A 127 4.26 8.42 -0.23
CA ARG A 127 3.93 9.70 0.44
C ARG A 127 2.76 10.42 -0.22
N SER A 128 2.69 10.42 -1.56
CA SER A 128 1.59 11.00 -2.32
C SER A 128 0.25 10.30 -2.10
N LEU A 129 0.27 9.01 -1.78
CA LEU A 129 -0.93 8.19 -1.55
C LEU A 129 -1.38 8.17 -0.08
N ALA A 130 -0.47 8.36 0.87
CA ALA A 130 -0.73 8.30 2.30
C ALA A 130 -1.94 9.14 2.77
N PRO A 131 -2.17 10.40 2.31
CA PRO A 131 -3.34 11.18 2.70
C PRO A 131 -4.68 10.54 2.30
N TYR A 132 -4.68 9.70 1.26
CA TYR A 132 -5.88 9.17 0.61
C TYR A 132 -6.24 7.75 1.05
N VAL A 133 -5.53 7.14 2.01
CA VAL A 133 -5.83 5.77 2.49
C VAL A 133 -7.26 5.63 3.02
N GLY A 134 -7.82 6.69 3.64
CA GLY A 134 -9.23 6.71 4.02
C GLY A 134 -10.17 6.69 2.81
N ALA A 135 -9.85 7.47 1.76
CA ALA A 135 -10.65 7.52 0.54
C ALA A 135 -10.64 6.19 -0.21
N MET A 136 -9.52 5.45 -0.18
CA MET A 136 -9.41 4.09 -0.72
C MET A 136 -10.40 3.10 -0.08
N VAL A 137 -10.86 3.35 1.15
CA VAL A 137 -11.86 2.51 1.86
C VAL A 137 -13.22 3.21 2.00
N GLY A 138 -13.48 4.26 1.20
CA GLY A 138 -14.77 4.94 1.17
C GLY A 138 -14.98 6.01 2.25
N ASP A 139 -13.89 6.56 2.80
CA ASP A 139 -13.90 7.76 3.64
C ASP A 139 -13.06 8.88 3.01
N ALA A 140 -13.69 9.69 2.16
CA ALA A 140 -13.07 10.87 1.55
C ALA A 140 -13.01 12.08 2.50
N THR A 141 -13.33 11.93 3.79
CA THR A 141 -13.29 13.06 4.73
C THR A 141 -11.89 13.64 4.81
N GLY A 142 -11.77 14.94 4.53
CA GLY A 142 -10.52 15.70 4.63
C GLY A 142 -9.64 15.67 3.38
N VAL A 143 -10.08 15.03 2.28
CA VAL A 143 -9.39 15.01 0.99
C VAL A 143 -10.39 15.24 -0.15
N GLU A 144 -9.89 15.60 -1.33
CA GLU A 144 -10.72 15.90 -2.52
C GLU A 144 -10.15 15.17 -3.74
N GLY A 145 -10.99 14.85 -4.73
CA GLY A 145 -10.54 14.40 -6.06
C GLY A 145 -9.95 12.99 -6.17
N PHE A 146 -9.96 12.19 -5.09
CA PHE A 146 -9.51 10.80 -5.11
C PHE A 146 -10.68 9.83 -5.05
N ASP A 147 -10.94 9.13 -6.14
CA ASP A 147 -11.92 8.05 -6.18
C ASP A 147 -11.32 6.74 -5.68
N SER A 148 -12.10 5.91 -4.99
CA SER A 148 -11.65 4.57 -4.60
C SER A 148 -11.39 3.71 -5.84
N LEU A 149 -10.33 2.90 -5.80
CA LEU A 149 -9.99 1.97 -6.90
C LEU A 149 -10.98 0.81 -7.02
N ASP A 150 -11.62 0.47 -5.91
CA ASP A 150 -12.58 -0.62 -5.77
C ASP A 150 -13.85 -0.13 -5.06
N GLY A 151 -14.96 -0.84 -5.25
CA GLY A 151 -16.20 -0.55 -4.52
C GLY A 151 -16.08 -0.87 -3.02
N PRO A 152 -16.72 -0.09 -2.13
CA PRO A 152 -16.81 -0.43 -0.71
C PRO A 152 -17.38 -1.84 -0.49
N GLY A 153 -16.78 -2.61 0.41
CA GLY A 153 -17.22 -3.98 0.72
C GLY A 153 -16.95 -5.02 -0.39
N SER A 154 -16.25 -4.65 -1.46
CA SER A 154 -15.76 -5.61 -2.46
C SER A 154 -14.51 -6.36 -1.96
N GLN A 155 -13.96 -7.24 -2.78
CA GLN A 155 -12.68 -7.92 -2.52
C GLN A 155 -11.46 -6.99 -2.60
N MET A 156 -11.65 -5.73 -3.01
CA MET A 156 -10.62 -4.69 -3.07
C MET A 156 -9.32 -5.13 -3.79
N ARG A 157 -9.46 -5.86 -4.90
CA ARG A 157 -8.32 -6.49 -5.60
C ARG A 157 -7.33 -5.47 -6.15
N ARG A 158 -7.79 -4.29 -6.59
CA ARG A 158 -6.91 -3.22 -7.10
C ARG A 158 -6.22 -2.50 -5.95
N THR A 159 -6.90 -2.25 -4.85
CA THR A 159 -6.25 -1.66 -3.67
C THR A 159 -5.26 -2.64 -3.03
N ALA A 160 -5.57 -3.93 -2.92
CA ALA A 160 -4.62 -4.94 -2.45
C ALA A 160 -3.36 -5.04 -3.36
N ALA A 161 -3.55 -4.82 -4.67
CA ALA A 161 -2.46 -4.66 -5.64
C ALA A 161 -1.48 -3.56 -5.28
N LEU A 162 -2.04 -2.41 -4.95
CA LEU A 162 -1.30 -1.19 -4.67
C LEU A 162 -0.43 -1.40 -3.44
N PHE A 163 -1.00 -1.97 -2.38
CA PHE A 163 -0.26 -2.34 -1.17
C PHE A 163 0.84 -3.36 -1.48
N ALA A 164 0.56 -4.40 -2.26
CA ALA A 164 1.57 -5.38 -2.67
C ALA A 164 2.71 -4.75 -3.49
N ALA A 165 2.40 -3.83 -4.40
CA ALA A 165 3.39 -3.16 -5.23
C ALA A 165 4.33 -2.25 -4.41
N MET A 166 3.83 -1.61 -3.35
CA MET A 166 4.68 -0.78 -2.46
C MET A 166 5.77 -1.59 -1.77
N THR A 167 5.56 -2.90 -1.58
CA THR A 167 6.60 -3.77 -1.00
C THR A 167 7.88 -3.85 -1.83
N LYS A 168 7.90 -3.37 -3.07
CA LYS A 168 9.12 -3.25 -3.89
C LYS A 168 10.21 -2.41 -3.20
N ASP A 169 9.81 -1.41 -2.42
CA ASP A 169 10.70 -0.57 -1.63
C ASP A 169 10.26 -0.60 -0.15
N ASN A 170 11.19 -0.89 0.76
CA ASN A 170 10.84 -1.07 2.18
C ASN A 170 10.34 0.22 2.82
N ASP A 171 10.92 1.37 2.47
CA ASP A 171 10.53 2.66 3.06
C ASP A 171 9.18 3.13 2.49
N ALA A 172 8.95 2.94 1.19
CA ALA A 172 7.65 3.19 0.55
C ALA A 172 6.55 2.34 1.18
N ASN A 173 6.82 1.05 1.37
CA ASN A 173 5.90 0.13 2.05
C ASN A 173 5.57 0.60 3.47
N GLN A 174 6.60 0.98 4.24
CA GLN A 174 6.42 1.44 5.62
C GLN A 174 5.56 2.70 5.67
N VAL A 175 5.80 3.69 4.80
CA VAL A 175 4.98 4.91 4.72
C VAL A 175 3.50 4.59 4.50
N LEU A 176 3.18 3.68 3.58
CA LEU A 176 1.78 3.35 3.30
C LEU A 176 1.15 2.51 4.41
N ILE A 177 1.87 1.55 4.98
CA ILE A 177 1.40 0.72 6.09
C ILE A 177 1.15 1.55 7.34
N ASP A 178 2.04 2.50 7.66
CA ASP A 178 1.87 3.37 8.81
C ASP A 178 0.63 4.25 8.65
N ALA A 179 0.46 4.90 7.49
CA ALA A 179 -0.72 5.70 7.20
C ALA A 179 -2.01 4.88 7.29
N ALA A 180 -2.04 3.67 6.72
CA ALA A 180 -3.19 2.78 6.79
C ALA A 180 -3.48 2.29 8.22
N SER A 181 -2.44 1.97 8.99
CA SER A 181 -2.55 1.46 10.36
C SER A 181 -3.00 2.56 11.33
N GLU A 182 -2.48 3.78 11.20
CA GLU A 182 -2.91 4.94 11.99
C GLU A 182 -4.38 5.29 11.69
N ARG A 183 -4.79 5.23 10.42
CA ARG A 183 -6.17 5.49 10.02
C ARG A 183 -7.12 4.39 10.52
N ALA A 184 -6.74 3.12 10.40
CA ALA A 184 -7.49 1.99 10.94
C ALA A 184 -7.66 2.12 12.46
N HIS A 185 -6.56 2.43 13.17
CA HIS A 185 -6.59 2.64 14.62
C HIS A 185 -7.53 3.79 15.02
N THR A 186 -7.57 4.87 14.25
CA THR A 186 -8.50 5.99 14.49
C THR A 186 -9.96 5.53 14.43
N TYR A 187 -10.31 4.72 13.42
CA TYR A 187 -11.65 4.14 13.29
C TYR A 187 -11.97 3.13 14.39
N GLU A 188 -11.04 2.24 14.73
CA GLU A 188 -11.18 1.27 15.83
C GLU A 188 -11.43 1.99 17.16
N MET A 189 -10.73 3.10 17.41
CA MET A 189 -10.91 3.91 18.61
C MET A 189 -12.21 4.69 18.64
N ALA A 190 -12.65 5.22 17.49
CA ALA A 190 -13.96 5.84 17.37
C ALA A 190 -15.08 4.83 17.66
N PHE A 191 -14.97 3.63 17.07
CA PHE A 191 -15.87 2.52 17.33
C PHE A 191 -15.88 2.13 18.82
N ALA A 192 -14.73 1.87 19.43
CA ALA A 192 -14.65 1.40 20.82
C ALA A 192 -15.29 2.41 21.80
N LYS A 193 -15.03 3.71 21.61
CA LYS A 193 -15.66 4.76 22.42
C LYS A 193 -17.17 4.79 22.24
N ALA A 194 -17.66 4.69 21.01
CA ALA A 194 -19.08 4.66 20.72
C ALA A 194 -19.76 3.38 21.25
N ALA A 195 -19.10 2.23 21.14
CA ALA A 195 -19.58 0.94 21.62
C ALA A 195 -19.71 0.90 23.14
N VAL A 196 -18.79 1.53 23.88
CA VAL A 196 -18.90 1.65 25.35
C VAL A 196 -19.99 2.64 25.75
N ALA A 197 -20.12 3.76 25.04
CA ALA A 197 -21.14 4.77 25.34
C ALA A 197 -22.57 4.28 25.04
N GLU A 198 -22.77 3.61 23.90
CA GLU A 198 -24.07 3.13 23.43
C GLU A 198 -23.99 1.70 22.88
N PRO A 199 -23.81 0.66 23.74
CA PRO A 199 -23.56 -0.70 23.30
C PRO A 199 -24.62 -1.30 22.38
N ILE A 200 -25.87 -0.85 22.50
CA ILE A 200 -27.01 -1.37 21.72
C ILE A 200 -26.89 -1.00 20.23
N LEU A 201 -26.13 0.05 19.89
CA LEU A 201 -25.95 0.54 18.52
C LEU A 201 -24.60 0.15 17.90
N ALA A 202 -23.76 -0.62 18.59
CA ALA A 202 -22.41 -0.94 18.12
C ALA A 202 -22.37 -1.63 16.73
N ASP A 203 -23.40 -2.41 16.39
CA ASP A 203 -23.47 -3.19 15.15
C ASP A 203 -24.12 -2.46 13.96
N ARG A 204 -24.37 -1.14 14.07
CA ARG A 204 -25.07 -0.37 13.01
C ARG A 204 -24.63 1.09 12.93
N GLY A 205 -24.96 1.73 11.82
CA GLY A 205 -24.78 3.17 11.64
C GLY A 205 -23.30 3.58 11.55
N ALA A 206 -22.98 4.74 12.11
CA ALA A 206 -21.63 5.31 12.01
C ALA A 206 -20.54 4.42 12.68
N PRO A 207 -20.72 3.87 13.89
CA PRO A 207 -19.72 2.99 14.51
C PRO A 207 -19.40 1.76 13.65
N GLN A 208 -20.42 1.13 13.08
CA GLN A 208 -20.23 0.00 12.17
C GLN A 208 -19.50 0.41 10.89
N ALA A 209 -19.84 1.56 10.30
CA ALA A 209 -19.17 2.04 9.08
C ALA A 209 -17.67 2.29 9.30
N ASP A 210 -17.30 2.92 10.42
CA ASP A 210 -15.90 3.11 10.80
C ASP A 210 -15.20 1.77 11.02
N LEU A 211 -15.88 0.83 11.69
CA LEU A 211 -15.34 -0.49 11.93
C LEU A 211 -15.06 -1.26 10.63
N LEU A 212 -15.97 -1.21 9.65
CA LEU A 212 -15.78 -1.87 8.36
C LEU A 212 -14.64 -1.23 7.54
N ARG A 213 -14.41 0.08 7.68
CA ARG A 213 -13.26 0.77 7.08
C ARG A 213 -11.95 0.35 7.73
N ALA A 214 -11.93 0.20 9.06
CA ALA A 214 -10.78 -0.35 9.77
C ALA A 214 -10.46 -1.78 9.30
N ALA A 215 -11.48 -2.64 9.21
CA ALA A 215 -11.32 -4.01 8.71
C ALA A 215 -10.69 -4.03 7.33
N ALA A 216 -11.17 -3.17 6.42
CA ALA A 216 -10.63 -3.04 5.08
C ALA A 216 -9.15 -2.63 5.09
N LEU A 217 -8.77 -1.60 5.84
CA LEU A 217 -7.37 -1.15 5.93
C LEU A 217 -6.45 -2.22 6.53
N ARG A 218 -6.86 -2.87 7.64
CA ARG A 218 -6.10 -3.96 8.26
C ARG A 218 -5.92 -5.13 7.30
N SER A 219 -6.98 -5.48 6.57
CA SER A 219 -6.91 -6.55 5.56
C SER A 219 -6.00 -6.16 4.41
N LEU A 220 -6.08 -4.94 3.89
CA LEU A 220 -5.25 -4.47 2.77
C LEU A 220 -3.75 -4.51 3.11
N VAL A 221 -3.36 -4.10 4.33
CA VAL A 221 -1.98 -4.21 4.81
C VAL A 221 -1.51 -5.66 4.81
N ALA A 222 -2.25 -6.57 5.45
CA ALA A 222 -1.86 -7.97 5.54
C ALA A 222 -1.87 -8.69 4.18
N THR A 223 -2.91 -8.42 3.39
CA THR A 223 -3.12 -9.00 2.06
C THR A 223 -2.07 -8.52 1.08
N GLY A 224 -1.66 -7.25 1.15
CA GLY A 224 -0.56 -6.71 0.34
C GLY A 224 0.76 -7.43 0.63
N ALA A 225 1.07 -7.66 1.92
CA ALA A 225 2.25 -8.42 2.31
C ALA A 225 2.20 -9.88 1.86
N GLN A 226 1.02 -10.53 1.96
CA GLN A 226 0.81 -11.90 1.47
C GLN A 226 1.00 -11.99 -0.05
N LEU A 227 0.38 -11.08 -0.82
CA LEU A 227 0.50 -11.03 -2.28
C LEU A 227 1.93 -10.78 -2.76
N ALA A 228 2.74 -10.09 -1.95
CA ALA A 228 4.16 -9.88 -2.19
C ALA A 228 5.05 -11.03 -1.70
N GLU A 229 4.48 -12.09 -1.12
CA GLU A 229 5.20 -13.20 -0.49
C GLU A 229 6.16 -12.74 0.64
N LYS A 230 5.83 -11.60 1.28
CA LYS A 230 6.62 -11.00 2.38
C LYS A 230 5.94 -11.12 3.75
N GLY A 231 4.77 -11.74 3.82
CA GLY A 231 4.01 -11.88 5.05
C GLY A 231 3.31 -13.25 5.14
N PRO A 232 2.81 -13.61 6.33
CA PRO A 232 2.00 -14.80 6.50
C PRO A 232 0.67 -14.67 5.74
N THR A 233 -0.09 -15.76 5.67
CA THR A 233 -1.48 -15.72 5.21
C THR A 233 -2.28 -14.73 6.06
N ALA A 234 -2.96 -13.80 5.41
CA ALA A 234 -3.80 -12.82 6.07
C ALA A 234 -4.98 -13.52 6.74
N THR A 235 -5.14 -13.32 8.05
CA THR A 235 -6.26 -13.84 8.84
C THR A 235 -6.77 -12.75 9.78
N PRO A 236 -8.07 -12.70 10.09
CA PRO A 236 -8.63 -11.64 10.91
C PRO A 236 -8.30 -11.77 12.40
N ALA A 237 -7.82 -12.94 12.87
CA ALA A 237 -7.69 -13.26 14.29
C ALA A 237 -6.95 -12.18 15.09
N HIS A 238 -5.73 -11.82 14.67
CA HIS A 238 -4.96 -10.76 15.34
C HIS A 238 -5.68 -9.41 15.36
N ALA A 239 -6.29 -9.03 14.24
CA ALA A 239 -7.00 -7.76 14.13
C ALA A 239 -8.29 -7.73 14.96
N GLN A 240 -8.97 -8.87 15.12
CA GLN A 240 -10.14 -9.01 15.99
C GLN A 240 -9.76 -8.93 17.47
N THR A 241 -8.65 -9.57 17.87
CA THR A 241 -8.13 -9.48 19.24
C THR A 241 -7.73 -8.04 19.59
N GLU A 242 -7.04 -7.35 18.69
CA GLU A 242 -6.72 -5.91 18.84
C GLU A 242 -7.98 -5.07 19.03
N LEU A 243 -9.00 -5.27 18.19
CA LEU A 243 -10.27 -4.58 18.30
C LEU A 243 -10.99 -4.88 19.63
N ALA A 244 -11.01 -6.15 20.06
CA ALA A 244 -11.59 -6.56 21.33
C ALA A 244 -10.87 -5.89 22.51
N TYR A 245 -9.54 -5.82 22.45
CA TYR A 245 -8.71 -5.10 23.42
C TYR A 245 -9.07 -3.60 23.45
N GLN A 246 -9.23 -2.94 22.30
CA GLN A 246 -9.57 -1.52 22.24
C GLN A 246 -10.90 -1.20 22.93
N VAL A 247 -11.86 -2.12 22.91
CA VAL A 247 -13.10 -2.00 23.69
C VAL A 247 -12.83 -2.29 25.16
N ALA A 248 -12.19 -3.43 25.47
CA ALA A 248 -11.98 -3.89 26.83
C ALA A 248 -11.13 -2.93 27.67
N VAL A 249 -10.09 -2.30 27.11
CA VAL A 249 -9.20 -1.39 27.84
C VAL A 249 -9.93 -0.18 28.43
N LEU A 250 -11.08 0.20 27.88
CA LEU A 250 -11.89 1.32 28.37
C LEU A 250 -12.64 0.96 29.66
N THR A 251 -13.05 -0.29 29.83
CA THR A 251 -13.98 -0.73 30.87
C THR A 251 -13.42 -1.80 31.81
N ALA A 252 -12.53 -2.66 31.34
CA ALA A 252 -11.94 -3.75 32.12
C ALA A 252 -11.07 -3.21 33.27
N ARG A 253 -11.09 -3.93 34.38
CA ARG A 253 -10.37 -3.62 35.61
C ARG A 253 -9.68 -4.88 36.12
N PRO A 254 -8.60 -4.75 36.92
CA PRO A 254 -7.87 -5.92 37.44
C PRO A 254 -8.70 -6.86 38.32
N ASP A 255 -9.85 -6.41 38.85
CA ASP A 255 -10.77 -7.23 39.63
C ASP A 255 -11.84 -7.94 38.77
N ASP A 256 -11.79 -7.81 37.43
CA ASP A 256 -12.71 -8.50 36.54
C ASP A 256 -12.41 -10.01 36.51
N PRO A 257 -13.37 -10.89 36.85
CA PRO A 257 -13.13 -12.32 36.96
C PRO A 257 -12.92 -13.04 35.61
N HIS A 258 -13.12 -12.35 34.48
CA HIS A 258 -12.99 -12.95 33.14
C HIS A 258 -11.60 -12.76 32.52
N ILE A 259 -10.77 -11.85 33.07
CA ILE A 259 -9.43 -11.57 32.56
C ILE A 259 -8.42 -11.77 33.69
N ASN A 260 -7.40 -12.61 33.46
CA ASN A 260 -6.37 -12.88 34.45
C ASN A 260 -5.59 -11.62 34.83
N ASP A 261 -5.28 -11.48 36.12
CA ASP A 261 -4.46 -10.38 36.67
C ASP A 261 -3.11 -10.21 35.96
N GLU A 262 -2.53 -11.29 35.43
CA GLU A 262 -1.25 -11.27 34.68
C GLU A 262 -1.31 -10.43 33.41
N PHE A 263 -2.50 -10.21 32.86
CA PHE A 263 -2.74 -9.35 31.71
C PHE A 263 -2.97 -7.89 32.08
N PHE A 264 -2.77 -7.53 33.34
CA PHE A 264 -2.80 -6.15 33.81
C PHE A 264 -1.42 -5.69 34.30
N SER A 265 -1.04 -4.47 33.92
CA SER A 265 0.14 -3.79 34.45
C SER A 265 -0.22 -2.37 34.88
N GLY A 266 0.13 -2.01 36.12
CA GLY A 266 -0.22 -0.70 36.69
C GLY A 266 -1.73 -0.42 36.71
N GLY A 267 -2.56 -1.47 36.82
CA GLY A 267 -4.02 -1.38 36.80
C GLY A 267 -4.64 -1.17 35.41
N ARG A 268 -3.85 -1.32 34.34
CA ARG A 268 -4.31 -1.22 32.95
C ARG A 268 -4.13 -2.56 32.25
N LEU A 269 -5.12 -2.91 31.43
CA LEU A 269 -5.04 -4.06 30.53
C LEU A 269 -3.86 -3.87 29.58
N LEU A 270 -3.03 -4.89 29.43
CA LEU A 270 -1.90 -4.90 28.51
C LEU A 270 -2.39 -4.93 27.06
N PRO A 271 -1.76 -4.20 26.12
CA PRO A 271 -2.06 -4.31 24.70
C PRO A 271 -1.59 -5.67 24.16
N PRO A 272 -2.18 -6.19 23.07
CA PRO A 272 -1.79 -7.49 22.50
C PRO A 272 -0.32 -7.54 22.07
N SER A 273 0.31 -6.41 21.73
CA SER A 273 1.74 -6.31 21.44
C SER A 273 2.65 -6.68 22.61
N ASP A 274 2.15 -6.58 23.84
CA ASP A 274 2.88 -6.85 25.08
C ASP A 274 2.57 -8.25 25.63
N ILE A 275 1.73 -9.03 24.93
CA ILE A 275 1.35 -10.39 25.30
C ILE A 275 2.33 -11.37 24.65
N ALA A 276 2.85 -12.31 25.45
CA ALA A 276 3.71 -13.37 24.94
C ALA A 276 2.95 -14.30 23.98
N GLU A 277 3.63 -14.79 22.94
CA GLU A 277 3.02 -15.69 21.94
C GLU A 277 2.37 -16.94 22.57
N SER A 278 2.96 -17.48 23.66
CA SER A 278 2.40 -18.62 24.40
C SER A 278 1.05 -18.33 25.06
N ASP A 279 0.80 -17.06 25.40
CA ASP A 279 -0.37 -16.64 26.17
C ASP A 279 -1.43 -16.01 25.27
N TRP A 280 -1.12 -15.80 23.99
CA TRP A 280 -1.97 -15.12 23.02
C TRP A 280 -3.35 -15.77 22.90
N SER A 281 -3.42 -17.10 22.79
CA SER A 281 -4.69 -17.82 22.70
C SER A 281 -5.54 -17.70 23.97
N ILE A 282 -4.89 -17.60 25.14
CA ILE A 282 -5.57 -17.44 26.42
C ILE A 282 -6.12 -16.01 26.50
N TYR A 283 -5.31 -15.03 26.15
CA TYR A 283 -5.67 -13.61 26.14
C TYR A 283 -6.86 -13.33 25.20
N ASP A 284 -6.82 -13.81 23.96
CA ASP A 284 -7.91 -13.69 22.99
C ASP A 284 -9.22 -14.32 23.50
N THR A 285 -9.13 -15.51 24.10
CA THR A 285 -10.28 -16.19 24.70
C THR A 285 -10.88 -15.37 25.85
N GLN A 286 -10.05 -14.79 26.72
CA GLN A 286 -10.51 -14.00 27.86
C GLN A 286 -11.15 -12.69 27.43
N LEU A 287 -10.63 -12.01 26.40
CA LEU A 287 -11.30 -10.85 25.81
C LEU A 287 -12.67 -11.23 25.23
N THR A 288 -12.77 -12.38 24.56
CA THR A 288 -14.04 -12.88 24.03
C THR A 288 -15.05 -13.18 25.15
N VAL A 289 -14.61 -13.84 26.23
CA VAL A 289 -15.45 -14.13 27.39
C VAL A 289 -15.87 -12.85 28.08
N TYR A 290 -14.93 -11.93 28.31
CA TYR A 290 -15.20 -10.61 28.88
C TYR A 290 -16.30 -9.89 28.11
N LEU A 291 -16.23 -9.89 26.76
CA LEU A 291 -17.20 -9.17 25.93
C LEU A 291 -18.56 -9.88 25.78
N THR A 292 -18.73 -11.10 26.30
CA THR A 292 -19.97 -11.90 26.17
C THR A 292 -21.26 -11.16 26.60
N PRO A 293 -21.29 -10.35 27.68
CA PRO A 293 -22.47 -9.58 28.07
C PRO A 293 -22.93 -8.53 27.06
N TRP A 294 -22.09 -8.17 26.07
CA TRP A 294 -22.40 -7.16 25.04
C TRP A 294 -22.54 -7.80 23.65
N PRO A 295 -23.66 -8.48 23.36
CA PRO A 295 -23.82 -9.24 22.11
C PRO A 295 -23.69 -8.38 20.85
N ARG A 296 -24.11 -7.11 20.89
CA ARG A 296 -23.98 -6.18 19.76
C ARG A 296 -22.53 -5.78 19.47
N ILE A 297 -21.69 -5.70 20.49
CA ILE A 297 -20.25 -5.47 20.31
C ILE A 297 -19.62 -6.72 19.70
N ASN A 298 -19.94 -7.91 20.19
CA ASN A 298 -19.48 -9.17 19.60
C ASN A 298 -19.95 -9.33 18.14
N ASP A 299 -21.17 -8.92 17.83
CA ASP A 299 -21.68 -8.92 16.46
C ASP A 299 -20.87 -7.99 15.55
N ALA A 300 -20.52 -6.79 16.03
CA ALA A 300 -19.68 -5.86 15.30
C ALA A 300 -18.26 -6.41 15.07
N ILE A 301 -17.63 -7.00 16.09
CA ILE A 301 -16.29 -7.63 15.98
C ILE A 301 -16.31 -8.79 14.97
N ARG A 302 -17.41 -9.56 14.90
CA ARG A 302 -17.57 -10.59 13.88
C ARG A 302 -17.69 -10.01 12.48
N GLN A 303 -18.51 -8.97 12.31
CA GLN A 303 -18.65 -8.29 11.02
C GLN A 303 -17.33 -7.66 10.53
N PHE A 304 -16.51 -7.15 11.46
CA PHE A 304 -15.14 -6.75 11.17
C PHE A 304 -14.32 -7.90 10.59
N GLY A 305 -14.34 -9.07 11.24
CA GLY A 305 -13.65 -10.27 10.76
C GLY A 305 -14.16 -10.73 9.40
N ASP A 306 -15.46 -10.74 9.20
CA ASP A 306 -16.08 -11.11 7.91
C ASP A 306 -15.65 -10.16 6.79
N ALA A 307 -15.66 -8.84 7.04
CA ALA A 307 -15.25 -7.82 6.07
C ALA A 307 -13.75 -7.91 5.74
N TYR A 308 -12.92 -8.20 6.74
CA TYR A 308 -11.51 -8.51 6.54
C TYR A 308 -11.37 -9.74 5.62
N ASP A 309 -12.05 -10.84 5.94
CA ASP A 309 -11.96 -12.10 5.20
C ASP A 309 -12.41 -11.98 3.73
N VAL A 310 -13.39 -11.12 3.44
CA VAL A 310 -13.83 -10.83 2.06
C VAL A 310 -12.66 -10.35 1.18
N ILE A 311 -11.77 -9.52 1.73
CA ILE A 311 -10.60 -9.02 1.01
C ILE A 311 -9.49 -10.08 1.01
N ALA A 312 -9.14 -10.61 2.18
CA ALA A 312 -8.03 -11.57 2.33
C ALA A 312 -8.21 -12.83 1.47
N ARG A 313 -9.41 -13.39 1.41
CA ARG A 313 -9.73 -14.60 0.61
C ARG A 313 -10.11 -14.28 -0.83
N GLY A 314 -10.29 -13.00 -1.15
CA GLY A 314 -10.73 -12.53 -2.47
C GLY A 314 -9.61 -12.32 -3.48
N GLN A 315 -8.35 -12.56 -3.08
CA GLN A 315 -7.17 -12.39 -3.92
C GLN A 315 -6.83 -13.61 -4.76
#